data_AF-A0A2S8RXZ2-F1
#
_entry.id   AF-A0A2S8RXZ2-F1
#
_cell.length_a   1.000
_cell.length_b   1.000
_cell.length_c   1.000
_cell.angle_alpha   90.00
_cell.angle_beta   90.00
_cell.angle_gamma   90.00
#
_symmetry.space_group_name_H-M   'P 1'
#
loop_
_entity.id
_entity.type
_entity.pdbx_description
1 polymer ?
#
loop_
_entity_poly.entity_id
_entity_poly.type
_entity_poly.pdbx_seq_one_letter_code
_entity_poly.pdbx_strand_id
1 'polypeptide(L)'
;MTTKKTAKRGEFNPNWPVPDEYLLELGRMVSLWGSLESTTAVAISKLAGYDSPTDPRALTMVAQSSFQQRVDIVSSLCGQLVDQVPHLRDYESVIKKVRAAQAGRNKYAHNALSLDDDGLVHIAYMSARGTFKTTVEIVRVAEIKEVTAKIHEATVALHGLITNTAVKPMWER
;
A
#
# COMPACT_ATOMS: atom_id res chain seq x y z
N MET A 1 20.76 -31.50 10.61
CA MET A 1 20.82 -30.45 11.65
C MET A 1 19.53 -30.51 12.47
N THR A 2 19.63 -30.84 13.75
CA THR A 2 18.49 -30.96 14.67
C THR A 2 18.04 -29.56 15.10
N THR A 3 17.01 -29.03 14.45
CA THR A 3 16.36 -27.78 14.87
C THR A 3 15.65 -28.01 16.20
N LYS A 4 16.20 -27.42 17.28
CA LYS A 4 15.54 -27.31 18.57
C LYS A 4 14.16 -26.66 18.36
N LYS A 5 13.08 -27.43 18.52
CA LYS A 5 11.72 -26.89 18.62
C LYS A 5 11.67 -25.99 19.86
N THR A 6 11.38 -24.71 19.69
CA THR A 6 11.06 -23.82 20.80
C THR A 6 9.73 -24.27 21.43
N ALA A 7 9.76 -24.58 22.73
CA ALA A 7 8.62 -25.16 23.45
C ALA A 7 7.79 -24.11 24.20
N LYS A 8 8.12 -22.81 24.07
CA LYS A 8 7.47 -21.71 24.79
C LYS A 8 6.74 -20.77 23.83
N ARG A 9 5.48 -20.45 24.15
CA ARG A 9 4.69 -19.46 23.41
C ARG A 9 5.45 -18.13 23.33
N GLY A 10 5.61 -17.61 22.12
CA GLY A 10 6.34 -16.36 21.86
C GLY A 10 7.81 -16.55 21.47
N GLU A 11 8.35 -17.77 21.57
CA GLU A 11 9.65 -18.12 21.01
C GLU A 11 9.43 -18.80 19.66
N PHE A 12 9.68 -18.08 18.56
CA PHE A 12 9.51 -18.61 17.22
C PHE A 12 10.80 -19.26 16.72
N ASN A 13 10.66 -20.27 15.86
CA ASN A 13 11.81 -20.85 15.19
C ASN A 13 12.49 -19.76 14.33
N PRO A 14 13.82 -19.83 14.17
CA PRO A 14 14.52 -19.00 13.19
C PRO A 14 13.85 -19.13 11.82
N ASN A 15 13.69 -18.01 11.12
CA ASN A 15 13.05 -17.93 9.79
C ASN A 15 11.57 -18.33 9.76
N TRP A 16 10.86 -18.30 10.89
CA TRP A 16 9.41 -18.48 10.89
C TRP A 16 8.67 -17.13 11.00
N PRO A 17 7.66 -16.87 10.15
CA PRO A 17 7.21 -17.71 9.02
C PRO A 17 8.14 -17.65 7.79
N VAL A 18 9.01 -16.63 7.71
CA VAL A 18 10.06 -16.43 6.71
C VAL A 18 11.26 -15.75 7.38
N PRO A 19 12.44 -15.64 6.73
CA PRO A 19 13.59 -14.93 7.31
C PRO A 19 13.27 -13.48 7.71
N ASP A 20 13.92 -13.00 8.78
CA ASP A 20 13.65 -11.71 9.41
C ASP A 20 13.71 -10.52 8.44
N GLU A 21 14.58 -10.56 7.43
CA GLU A 21 14.69 -9.51 6.42
C GLU A 21 13.39 -9.32 5.61
N TYR A 22 12.65 -10.40 5.36
CA TYR A 22 11.35 -10.31 4.70
C TYR A 22 10.32 -9.70 5.65
N LEU A 23 10.30 -10.14 6.91
CA LEU A 23 9.38 -9.61 7.92
C LEU A 23 9.61 -8.12 8.18
N LEU A 24 10.87 -7.68 8.19
CA LEU A 24 11.25 -6.28 8.32
C LEU A 24 10.69 -5.43 7.17
N GLU A 25 10.89 -5.86 5.93
CA GLU A 25 10.44 -5.09 4.76
C GLU A 25 8.91 -5.16 4.60
N LEU A 26 8.27 -6.27 4.93
CA LEU A 26 6.81 -6.35 5.02
C LEU A 26 6.26 -5.40 6.08
N GLY A 27 6.91 -5.33 7.25
CA GLY A 27 6.59 -4.41 8.32
C GLY A 27 6.65 -2.96 7.84
N ARG A 28 7.75 -2.55 7.20
CA ARG A 28 7.87 -1.21 6.58
C ARG A 28 6.77 -0.95 5.57
N MET A 29 6.54 -1.90 4.66
CA MET A 29 5.51 -1.80 3.62
C MET A 29 4.13 -1.54 4.24
N VAL A 30 3.74 -2.32 5.25
CA VAL A 30 2.45 -2.19 5.94
C VAL A 30 2.35 -0.89 6.73
N SER A 31 3.42 -0.46 7.41
CA SER A 31 3.44 0.83 8.12
C SER A 31 3.26 2.02 7.17
N LEU A 32 3.94 2.01 6.02
CA LEU A 32 3.76 3.06 5.01
C LEU A 32 2.41 2.99 4.33
N TRP A 33 1.86 1.79 4.12
CA TRP A 33 0.53 1.61 3.58
C TRP A 33 -0.53 2.34 4.42
N GLY A 34 -0.45 2.24 5.75
CA GLY A 34 -1.33 2.98 6.65
C GLY A 34 -1.27 4.50 6.43
N SER A 35 -0.08 5.03 6.12
CA SER A 35 0.09 6.46 5.81
C SER A 35 -0.61 6.86 4.51
N LEU A 36 -0.53 6.01 3.47
CA LEU A 36 -1.24 6.23 2.21
C LEU A 36 -2.76 6.15 2.40
N GLU A 37 -3.25 5.20 3.20
CA GLU A 37 -4.68 5.06 3.55
C GLU A 37 -5.21 6.31 4.26
N SER A 38 -4.49 6.81 5.26
CA SER A 38 -4.84 8.05 5.96
C SER A 38 -4.77 9.25 5.04
N THR A 39 -3.75 9.37 4.20
CA THR A 39 -3.62 10.48 3.24
C THR A 39 -4.75 10.47 2.22
N THR A 40 -5.20 9.29 1.79
CA THR A 40 -6.36 9.16 0.89
C THR A 40 -7.66 9.60 1.56
N ALA A 41 -7.86 9.26 2.83
CA ALA A 41 -9.02 9.74 3.60
C ALA A 41 -9.01 11.27 3.78
N VAL A 42 -7.83 11.84 4.05
CA VAL A 42 -7.63 13.30 4.13
C VAL A 42 -7.88 13.97 2.78
N ALA A 43 -7.42 13.36 1.68
CA ALA A 43 -7.65 13.86 0.33
C ALA A 43 -9.15 13.99 0.02
N ILE A 44 -9.93 12.97 0.36
CA ILE A 44 -11.40 12.99 0.20
C ILE A 44 -12.00 14.15 0.99
N SER A 45 -11.64 14.29 2.26
CA SER A 45 -12.18 15.36 3.12
C SER A 45 -11.88 16.74 2.54
N LYS A 46 -10.63 16.96 2.12
CA LYS A 46 -10.19 18.25 1.56
C LYS A 46 -10.84 18.56 0.22
N LEU A 47 -10.90 17.59 -0.69
CA LEU A 47 -11.49 17.78 -2.02
C LEU A 47 -13.02 17.91 -1.96
N ALA A 48 -13.68 17.26 -0.99
CA ALA A 48 -15.11 17.43 -0.77
C ALA A 48 -15.49 18.78 -0.14
N GLY A 49 -14.51 19.63 0.19
CA GLY A 49 -14.74 20.98 0.71
C GLY A 49 -15.03 21.04 2.21
N TYR A 50 -14.66 20.00 2.98
CA TYR A 50 -14.75 20.09 4.44
C TYR A 50 -13.66 21.02 5.00
N ASP A 51 -14.02 21.81 6.01
CA ASP A 51 -13.10 22.74 6.68
C ASP A 51 -11.91 22.03 7.34
N SER A 52 -12.13 20.80 7.82
CA SER A 52 -11.12 19.98 8.47
C SER A 52 -10.79 18.72 7.65
N PRO A 53 -9.49 18.41 7.46
CA PRO A 53 -9.02 17.12 6.94
C PRO A 53 -9.51 15.90 7.73
N THR A 54 -9.95 16.10 8.98
CA THR A 54 -10.43 15.06 9.89
C THR A 54 -11.90 15.28 10.27
N ASP A 55 -12.69 15.91 9.40
CA ASP A 55 -14.12 16.08 9.63
C ASP A 55 -14.79 14.70 9.85
N PRO A 56 -15.51 14.50 10.97
CA PRO A 56 -16.07 13.20 11.31
C PRO A 56 -17.08 12.68 10.27
N ARG A 57 -17.74 13.56 9.52
CA ARG A 57 -18.67 13.18 8.45
C ARG A 57 -17.92 12.52 7.30
N ALA A 58 -16.81 13.16 6.87
CA ALA A 58 -15.93 12.62 5.84
C ALA A 58 -15.31 11.29 6.30
N LEU A 59 -14.80 11.24 7.53
CA LEU A 59 -14.21 10.02 8.12
C LEU A 59 -15.23 8.88 8.23
N THR A 60 -16.49 9.17 8.59
CA THR A 60 -17.56 8.17 8.66
C THR A 60 -17.86 7.57 7.29
N MET A 61 -17.91 8.40 6.23
CA MET A 61 -18.12 7.92 4.86
C MET A 61 -17.00 6.99 4.40
N VAL A 62 -15.74 7.32 4.70
CA VAL A 62 -14.60 6.51 4.25
C VAL A 62 -14.39 5.27 5.12
N ALA A 63 -14.78 5.28 6.40
CA ALA A 63 -14.50 4.20 7.35
C ALA A 63 -14.91 2.81 6.85
N GLN A 64 -16.06 2.70 6.17
CA GLN A 64 -16.60 1.44 5.67
C GLN A 64 -16.26 1.16 4.19
N SER A 65 -15.61 2.11 3.52
CA SER A 65 -15.23 1.97 2.12
C SER A 65 -13.90 1.23 1.97
N SER A 66 -13.84 0.35 0.96
CA SER A 66 -12.58 -0.27 0.52
C SER A 66 -11.62 0.79 -0.01
N PHE A 67 -10.32 0.51 0.05
CA PHE A 67 -9.31 1.43 -0.48
C PHE A 67 -9.55 1.79 -1.95
N GLN A 68 -9.98 0.82 -2.77
CA GLN A 68 -10.33 1.06 -4.17
C GLN A 68 -11.41 2.13 -4.32
N GLN A 69 -12.51 2.01 -3.55
CA GLN A 69 -13.58 3.00 -3.55
C GLN A 69 -13.08 4.38 -3.13
N ARG A 70 -12.19 4.46 -2.14
CA ARG A 70 -11.58 5.73 -1.72
C ARG A 70 -10.77 6.38 -2.85
N VAL A 71 -9.97 5.60 -3.57
CA VAL A 71 -9.20 6.10 -4.72
C VAL A 71 -10.12 6.59 -5.83
N ASP A 72 -11.21 5.88 -6.10
CA ASP A 72 -12.19 6.26 -7.12
C ASP A 72 -12.93 7.55 -6.75
N ILE A 73 -13.23 7.76 -5.46
CA ILE A 73 -13.78 9.02 -4.94
C ILE A 73 -12.79 10.16 -5.17
N VAL A 74 -11.50 10.00 -4.80
CA VAL A 74 -10.47 11.04 -5.02
C VAL A 74 -10.37 11.38 -6.50
N SER A 75 -10.28 10.38 -7.38
CA SER A 75 -10.22 10.57 -8.82
C SER A 75 -11.44 11.35 -9.35
N SER A 76 -12.64 11.03 -8.87
CA SER A 76 -13.88 11.69 -9.29
C SER A 76 -13.94 13.14 -8.82
N LEU A 77 -13.56 13.41 -7.57
CA LEU A 77 -13.52 14.76 -7.02
C LEU A 77 -12.48 15.63 -7.76
N CYS A 78 -11.30 15.09 -8.04
CA CYS A 78 -10.30 15.81 -8.85
C CYS A 78 -10.84 16.17 -10.23
N GLY A 79 -11.51 15.23 -10.92
CA GLY A 79 -12.12 15.49 -12.23
C GLY A 79 -13.20 16.56 -12.20
N GLN A 80 -13.97 16.67 -11.10
CA GLN A 80 -14.98 17.73 -10.94
C GLN A 80 -14.36 19.11 -10.64
N LEU A 81 -13.21 19.12 -9.97
CA LEU A 81 -12.58 20.35 -9.47
C LEU A 81 -11.50 20.89 -10.39
N VAL A 82 -11.01 20.11 -11.35
CA VAL A 82 -9.82 20.43 -12.16
C VAL A 82 -9.90 21.79 -12.87
N ASP A 83 -11.09 22.18 -13.33
CA ASP A 83 -11.31 23.46 -14.01
C ASP A 83 -11.26 24.65 -13.04
N GLN A 84 -11.61 24.43 -11.78
CA GLN A 84 -11.61 25.44 -10.71
C GLN A 84 -10.28 25.47 -9.94
N VAL A 85 -9.55 24.36 -9.94
CA VAL A 85 -8.34 24.13 -9.16
C VAL A 85 -7.22 23.61 -10.08
N PRO A 86 -6.50 24.50 -10.79
CA PRO A 86 -5.62 24.11 -11.89
C PRO A 86 -4.47 23.16 -11.52
N HIS A 87 -4.01 23.17 -10.26
CA HIS A 87 -2.95 22.27 -9.80
C HIS A 87 -3.39 20.80 -9.73
N LEU A 88 -4.69 20.51 -9.88
CA LEU A 88 -5.21 19.16 -9.96
C LEU A 88 -5.08 18.54 -11.36
N ARG A 89 -4.66 19.29 -12.40
CA ARG A 89 -4.63 18.80 -13.80
C ARG A 89 -3.93 17.45 -13.99
N ASP A 90 -2.87 17.20 -13.23
CA ASP A 90 -2.08 15.97 -13.33
C ASP A 90 -2.56 14.85 -12.38
N TYR A 91 -3.78 14.95 -11.83
CA TYR A 91 -4.29 14.00 -10.83
C TYR A 91 -4.25 12.54 -11.33
N GLU A 92 -4.50 12.29 -12.62
CA GLU A 92 -4.51 10.93 -13.17
C GLU A 92 -3.16 10.23 -13.00
N SER A 93 -2.06 10.99 -13.13
CA SER A 93 -0.71 10.47 -12.92
C SER A 93 -0.47 10.05 -11.46
N VAL A 94 -1.05 10.80 -10.52
CA VAL A 94 -1.00 10.52 -9.08
C VAL A 94 -1.88 9.31 -8.75
N ILE A 95 -3.10 9.26 -9.28
CA ILE A 95 -4.01 8.11 -9.11
C ILE A 95 -3.37 6.83 -9.65
N LYS A 96 -2.65 6.89 -10.78
CA LYS A 96 -1.91 5.75 -11.32
C LYS A 96 -0.84 5.24 -10.35
N LYS A 97 -0.10 6.14 -9.68
CA LYS A 97 0.89 5.77 -8.64
C LYS A 97 0.21 5.10 -7.44
N VAL A 98 -0.90 5.66 -6.96
CA VAL A 98 -1.67 5.11 -5.82
C VAL A 98 -2.18 3.70 -6.14
N ARG A 99 -2.73 3.49 -7.35
CA ARG A 99 -3.20 2.17 -7.80
C ARG A 99 -2.05 1.17 -7.97
N ALA A 100 -0.89 1.61 -8.46
CA ALA A 100 0.30 0.77 -8.54
C ALA A 100 0.80 0.33 -7.14
N ALA A 101 0.79 1.26 -6.17
CA ALA A 101 1.11 0.96 -4.78
C ALA A 101 0.13 -0.05 -4.17
N GLN A 102 -1.18 0.11 -4.42
CA GLN A 102 -2.21 -0.85 -3.99
C GLN A 102 -1.98 -2.24 -4.59
N ALA A 103 -1.69 -2.34 -5.89
CA ALA A 103 -1.42 -3.62 -6.56
C ALA A 103 -0.19 -4.31 -5.96
N GLY A 104 0.89 -3.57 -5.74
CA GLY A 104 2.11 -4.08 -5.11
C GLY A 104 1.88 -4.56 -3.67
N ARG A 105 1.22 -3.75 -2.85
CA ARG A 105 0.87 -4.11 -1.47
C ARG A 105 -0.03 -5.35 -1.45
N ASN A 106 -1.02 -5.42 -2.34
CA ASN A 106 -1.93 -6.56 -2.41
C ASN A 106 -1.20 -7.86 -2.75
N LYS A 107 -0.19 -7.82 -3.63
CA LYS A 107 0.65 -8.98 -3.92
C LYS A 107 1.26 -9.54 -2.65
N TYR A 108 1.93 -8.72 -1.83
CA TYR A 108 2.71 -9.22 -0.69
C TYR A 108 1.95 -9.32 0.64
N ALA A 109 0.87 -8.55 0.84
CA ALA A 109 0.12 -8.52 2.10
C ALA A 109 -1.07 -9.49 2.14
N HIS A 110 -1.59 -9.93 0.98
CA HIS A 110 -2.79 -10.80 0.93
C HIS A 110 -2.50 -12.26 0.60
N ASN A 111 -1.27 -12.57 0.18
CA ASN A 111 -0.89 -13.92 -0.18
C ASN A 111 0.04 -14.51 0.88
N ALA A 112 -0.07 -15.82 1.09
CA ALA A 112 0.78 -16.51 2.06
C ALA A 112 2.24 -16.55 1.56
N LEU A 113 3.17 -16.20 2.45
CA LEU A 113 4.58 -16.41 2.24
C LEU A 113 5.00 -17.74 2.88
N SER A 114 5.82 -18.49 2.16
CA SER A 114 6.37 -19.78 2.63
C SER A 114 7.85 -19.88 2.31
N LEU A 115 8.61 -20.45 3.23
CA LEU A 115 10.01 -20.82 3.03
C LEU A 115 10.07 -22.27 2.54
N ASP A 116 10.79 -22.53 1.44
CA ASP A 116 11.05 -23.88 0.95
C ASP A 116 12.31 -24.52 1.57
N ASP A 117 12.59 -25.77 1.20
CA ASP A 117 13.74 -26.53 1.70
C ASP A 117 15.10 -25.98 1.22
N ASP A 118 15.11 -25.21 0.12
CA ASP A 118 16.28 -24.53 -0.43
C ASP A 118 16.51 -23.14 0.21
N GLY A 119 15.65 -22.74 1.14
CA GLY A 119 15.72 -21.44 1.82
C GLY A 119 15.20 -20.26 0.98
N LEU A 120 14.46 -20.52 -0.09
CA LEU A 120 13.82 -19.52 -0.92
C LEU A 120 12.42 -19.20 -0.40
N VAL A 121 12.07 -17.91 -0.45
CA VAL A 121 10.74 -17.44 -0.06
C VAL A 121 9.84 -17.41 -1.28
N HIS A 122 8.64 -17.98 -1.14
CA HIS A 122 7.64 -18.05 -2.19
C HIS A 122 6.36 -17.34 -1.79
N ILE A 123 5.61 -16.91 -2.80
CA ILE A 123 4.25 -16.44 -2.66
C ILE A 123 3.33 -17.24 -3.58
N ALA A 124 2.21 -17.69 -3.04
CA ALA A 124 1.19 -18.39 -3.81
C ALA A 124 -0.07 -17.52 -3.90
N TYR A 125 -0.59 -17.35 -5.12
CA TYR A 125 -1.86 -16.65 -5.33
C TYR A 125 -2.72 -17.36 -6.37
N MET A 126 -4.02 -17.10 -6.27
CA MET A 126 -5.06 -17.76 -7.06
C MET A 126 -5.86 -16.71 -7.82
N SER A 127 -6.11 -16.95 -9.10
CA SER A 127 -7.03 -16.14 -9.90
C SER A 127 -8.13 -17.03 -10.47
N ALA A 128 -9.38 -16.63 -10.29
CA ALA A 128 -10.55 -17.28 -10.88
C ALA A 128 -11.14 -16.50 -12.07
N ARG A 129 -10.47 -15.43 -12.53
CA ARG A 129 -10.97 -14.60 -13.63
C ARG A 129 -10.77 -15.33 -14.97
N GLY A 130 -11.87 -15.84 -15.53
CA GLY A 130 -11.88 -16.61 -16.78
C GLY A 130 -11.55 -18.09 -16.58
N THR A 131 -10.34 -18.38 -16.09
CA THR A 131 -9.92 -19.75 -15.76
C THR A 131 -9.20 -19.75 -14.43
N PHE A 132 -9.47 -20.75 -13.60
CA PHE A 132 -8.78 -20.94 -12.33
C PHE A 132 -7.29 -21.20 -12.57
N LYS A 133 -6.43 -20.34 -12.04
CA LYS A 133 -4.97 -20.42 -12.14
C LYS A 133 -4.35 -20.23 -10.78
N THR A 134 -3.46 -21.14 -10.41
CA THR A 134 -2.57 -21.01 -9.25
C THR A 134 -1.19 -20.62 -9.77
N THR A 135 -0.60 -19.59 -9.18
CA THR A 135 0.76 -19.15 -9.50
C THR A 135 1.59 -19.15 -8.22
N VAL A 136 2.81 -19.68 -8.32
CA VAL A 136 3.82 -19.65 -7.26
C VAL A 136 5.01 -18.89 -7.81
N GLU A 137 5.47 -17.88 -7.08
CA GLU A 137 6.61 -17.05 -7.48
C GLU A 137 7.61 -16.96 -6.35
N ILE A 138 8.89 -16.99 -6.69
CA ILE A 138 9.97 -16.64 -5.75
C ILE A 138 9.87 -15.14 -5.46
N VAL A 139 9.87 -14.79 -4.18
CA VAL A 139 9.89 -13.40 -3.71
C VAL A 139 11.30 -13.02 -3.35
N ARG A 140 11.74 -11.85 -3.81
CA ARG A 140 13.00 -11.24 -3.42
C ARG A 140 12.74 -10.04 -2.51
N VAL A 141 13.53 -9.90 -1.45
CA VAL A 141 13.47 -8.73 -0.54
C VAL A 141 13.48 -7.40 -1.30
N ALA A 142 14.28 -7.31 -2.38
CA ALA A 142 14.35 -6.12 -3.23
C ALA A 142 12.99 -5.73 -3.85
N GLU A 143 12.12 -6.69 -4.13
CA GLU A 143 10.80 -6.43 -4.71
C GLU A 143 9.83 -5.86 -3.68
N ILE A 144 9.95 -6.27 -2.41
CA ILE A 144 9.19 -5.69 -1.28
C ILE A 144 9.66 -4.26 -1.00
N LYS A 145 10.98 -4.03 -1.05
CA LYS A 145 11.57 -2.68 -0.95
C LYS A 145 11.07 -1.75 -2.05
N GLU A 146 11.00 -2.24 -3.28
CA GLU A 146 10.47 -1.49 -4.41
C GLU A 146 8.99 -1.12 -4.22
N VAL A 147 8.16 -2.04 -3.72
CA VAL A 147 6.76 -1.71 -3.38
C VAL A 147 6.68 -0.70 -2.24
N THR A 148 7.54 -0.83 -1.23
CA THR A 148 7.64 0.11 -0.11
C THR A 148 7.97 1.52 -0.61
N ALA A 149 8.91 1.65 -1.55
CA ALA A 149 9.23 2.91 -2.21
C ALA A 149 8.02 3.48 -2.96
N LYS A 150 7.33 2.67 -3.78
CA LYS A 150 6.12 3.09 -4.52
C LYS A 150 5.01 3.59 -3.61
N ILE A 151 4.80 2.96 -2.45
CA ILE A 151 3.82 3.44 -1.45
C ILE A 151 4.22 4.82 -0.94
N HIS A 152 5.49 5.03 -0.62
CA HIS A 152 5.99 6.34 -0.17
C HIS A 152 5.85 7.41 -1.25
N GLU A 153 6.24 7.11 -2.50
CA GLU A 153 6.09 8.00 -3.66
C GLU A 153 4.63 8.37 -3.89
N ALA A 154 3.72 7.40 -3.84
CA ALA A 154 2.29 7.64 -3.96
C ALA A 154 1.77 8.54 -2.84
N THR A 155 2.25 8.34 -1.61
CA THR A 155 1.87 9.14 -0.44
C THR A 155 2.29 10.60 -0.62
N VAL A 156 3.55 10.85 -0.97
CA VAL A 156 4.05 12.22 -1.15
C VAL A 156 3.46 12.90 -2.39
N ALA A 157 3.21 12.14 -3.46
CA ALA A 157 2.55 12.65 -4.66
C ALA A 157 1.09 13.04 -4.38
N LEU A 158 0.35 12.20 -3.66
CA LEU A 158 -1.03 12.50 -3.26
C LEU A 158 -1.08 13.71 -2.31
N HIS A 159 -0.19 13.75 -1.32
CA HIS A 159 -0.05 14.91 -0.44
C HIS A 159 0.21 16.19 -1.26
N GLY A 160 1.18 16.15 -2.19
CA GLY A 160 1.52 17.29 -3.02
C GLY A 160 0.36 17.75 -3.91
N LEU A 161 -0.39 16.80 -4.48
CA LEU A 161 -1.60 17.09 -5.25
C LEU A 161 -2.63 17.84 -4.42
N ILE A 162 -2.92 17.41 -3.19
CA ILE A 162 -3.99 18.02 -2.38
C ILE A 162 -3.54 19.28 -1.64
N THR A 163 -2.24 19.50 -1.44
CA THR A 163 -1.70 20.68 -0.74
C THR A 163 -1.10 21.72 -1.67
N ASN A 164 -0.98 21.41 -2.96
CA ASN A 164 -0.19 22.20 -3.91
C ASN A 164 1.25 22.47 -3.42
N THR A 165 1.79 21.58 -2.60
CA THR A 165 3.14 21.69 -2.01
C THR A 165 3.91 20.43 -2.31
N ALA A 166 4.89 20.53 -3.20
CA ALA A 166 5.71 19.39 -3.59
C ALA A 166 6.50 18.87 -2.38
N VAL A 167 6.34 17.58 -2.10
CA VAL A 167 7.13 16.87 -1.08
C VAL A 167 7.96 15.81 -1.79
N LYS A 168 9.27 15.86 -1.59
CA LYS A 168 10.17 14.86 -2.15
C LYS A 168 10.09 13.54 -1.37
N PRO A 169 10.24 12.39 -2.06
CA PRO A 169 10.45 11.11 -1.40
C PRO A 169 11.66 11.15 -0.45
N MET A 170 11.72 10.25 0.52
CA MET A 170 12.70 10.33 1.60
C MET A 170 14.17 10.23 1.13
N TRP A 171 14.42 9.62 -0.03
CA TRP A 171 15.74 9.46 -0.62
C TRP A 171 16.18 10.66 -1.49
N GLU A 172 15.32 11.67 -1.66
CA GLU A 172 15.61 12.90 -2.42
C GLU A 172 15.55 14.17 -1.55
N ARG A 173 15.37 14.00 -0.24
CA ARG A 173 15.30 15.10 0.74
C ARG A 173 16.67 15.63 1.10
#